data_AF-A0AAW8SUX7-F1
#
_entry.id   AF-A0AAW8SUX7-F1
#
_cell.length_a   1.000
_cell.length_b   1.000
_cell.length_c   1.000
_cell.angle_alpha   90.00
_cell.angle_beta   90.00
_cell.angle_gamma   90.00
#
_symmetry.space_group_name_H-M   'P 1'
#
loop_
_entity.id
_entity.type
_entity.pdbx_description
1 polymer ?
#
loop_
_entity_poly.entity_id
_entity_poly.type
_entity_poly.pdbx_seq_one_letter_code
_entity_poly.pdbx_strand_id
1 'polypeptide(L)'
;MSRPAQRNLNDKNSKQYAKWLLYSNFTEKDYYLTLTYKSKYLPATPDDAKRVIDNFLSKLRRLYKKTNEELKYMWFTEFQYDDDTGYVKRLHHHVVINRGPSRDAIEDCWSVGRGKKKEKLGRTHADLIQMSESGGIHDLAMYLTSQEKYKNGRWKKGQKRWSSSKNLVKPYETKNDHKYSLRKFEKIATSTDAGEEILLKNYPEYQVIGEIKVRHFEDSGWHITVELLRHDAIRPG
;
A
#
# COMPACT_ATOMS: atom_id res chain seq x y z
N MET A 1 3.53 16.29 -21.90
CA MET A 1 4.17 16.08 -20.58
C MET A 1 3.36 16.81 -19.51
N SER A 2 2.90 16.16 -18.44
CA SER A 2 2.15 16.85 -17.37
C SER A 2 3.05 17.83 -16.60
N ARG A 3 2.48 18.96 -16.13
CA ARG A 3 3.20 19.99 -15.33
C ARG A 3 3.73 19.41 -14.01
N PRO A 4 4.86 19.90 -13.46
CA PRO A 4 5.43 19.40 -12.20
C PRO A 4 4.43 19.35 -11.03
N ALA A 5 3.58 20.38 -10.88
CA ALA A 5 2.52 20.41 -9.88
C ALA A 5 1.50 19.27 -10.03
N GLN A 6 1.04 19.00 -11.27
CA GLN A 6 0.13 17.89 -11.55
C GLN A 6 0.77 16.53 -11.25
N ARG A 7 2.07 16.38 -11.49
CA ARG A 7 2.80 15.13 -11.17
C ARG A 7 2.90 14.91 -9.68
N ASN A 8 3.24 15.94 -8.91
CA ASN A 8 3.31 15.86 -7.45
C ASN A 8 1.93 15.52 -6.86
N LEU A 9 0.86 16.08 -7.42
CA LEU A 9 -0.51 15.75 -7.03
C LEU A 9 -0.85 14.28 -7.35
N ASN A 10 -0.54 13.82 -8.57
CA ASN A 10 -0.78 12.43 -8.95
C ASN A 10 0.01 11.43 -8.09
N ASP A 11 1.24 11.77 -7.72
CA ASP A 11 2.09 10.99 -6.84
C ASP A 11 1.48 10.87 -5.44
N LYS A 12 1.10 12.02 -4.86
CA LYS A 12 0.41 12.09 -3.57
C LYS A 12 -0.88 11.27 -3.57
N ASN A 13 -1.70 11.42 -4.61
CA ASN A 13 -2.94 10.67 -4.76
C ASN A 13 -2.68 9.17 -4.93
N SER A 14 -1.62 8.78 -5.67
CA SER A 14 -1.26 7.37 -5.83
C SER A 14 -0.82 6.72 -4.52
N LYS A 15 -0.08 7.45 -3.67
CA LYS A 15 0.34 6.98 -2.33
C LYS A 15 -0.86 6.84 -1.40
N GLN A 16 -1.71 7.85 -1.38
CA GLN A 16 -2.95 7.83 -0.59
C GLN A 16 -3.85 6.66 -0.99
N TYR A 17 -4.01 6.42 -2.29
CA TYR A 17 -4.81 5.31 -2.78
C TYR A 17 -4.20 3.94 -2.43
N ALA A 18 -2.87 3.79 -2.48
CA ALA A 18 -2.20 2.57 -2.03
C ALA A 18 -2.43 2.32 -0.53
N LYS A 19 -2.34 3.37 0.29
CA LYS A 19 -2.61 3.32 1.74
C LYS A 19 -4.05 2.87 2.02
N TRP A 20 -5.03 3.43 1.33
CA TRP A 20 -6.42 3.00 1.47
C TRP A 20 -6.64 1.55 1.03
N LEU A 21 -6.03 1.10 -0.07
CA LEU A 21 -6.11 -0.30 -0.48
C LEU A 21 -5.55 -1.25 0.59
N LEU A 22 -4.47 -0.86 1.27
CA LEU A 22 -3.91 -1.65 2.35
C LEU A 22 -4.93 -1.79 3.49
N TYR A 23 -5.47 -0.67 3.98
CA TYR A 23 -6.47 -0.67 5.07
C TYR A 23 -7.73 -1.46 4.76
N SER A 24 -8.24 -1.35 3.53
CA SER A 24 -9.52 -1.98 3.17
C SER A 24 -9.41 -3.49 2.94
N ASN A 25 -8.20 -4.06 2.88
CA ASN A 25 -8.01 -5.44 2.42
C ASN A 25 -7.13 -6.32 3.31
N PHE A 26 -6.28 -5.74 4.15
CA PHE A 26 -5.32 -6.49 4.94
C PHE A 26 -5.40 -6.16 6.43
N THR A 27 -5.07 -7.13 7.27
CA THR A 27 -5.06 -7.03 8.74
C THR A 27 -3.80 -7.64 9.33
N GLU A 28 -3.63 -7.58 10.65
CA GLU A 28 -2.50 -8.22 11.36
C GLU A 28 -2.38 -9.74 11.14
N LYS A 29 -3.46 -10.39 10.71
CA LYS A 29 -3.47 -11.84 10.44
C LYS A 29 -2.85 -12.17 9.08
N ASP A 30 -2.69 -11.18 8.22
CA ASP A 30 -2.15 -11.31 6.88
C ASP A 30 -0.61 -11.24 6.88
N TYR A 31 0.01 -11.55 5.74
CA TYR A 31 1.46 -11.66 5.67
C TYR A 31 2.11 -10.45 5.00
N TYR A 32 3.23 -10.02 5.57
CA TYR A 32 4.18 -9.11 4.98
C TYR A 32 5.46 -9.85 4.61
N LEU A 33 5.96 -9.61 3.39
CA LEU A 33 7.15 -10.27 2.87
C LEU A 33 8.19 -9.28 2.42
N THR A 34 9.44 -9.53 2.78
CA THR A 34 10.61 -8.91 2.16
C THR A 34 11.33 -9.93 1.29
N LEU A 35 11.49 -9.61 0.01
CA LEU A 35 12.09 -10.46 -1.02
C LEU A 35 13.36 -9.81 -1.56
N THR A 36 14.50 -10.45 -1.35
CA THR A 36 15.82 -9.96 -1.81
C THR A 36 16.37 -10.82 -2.94
N TYR A 37 17.49 -10.40 -3.51
CA TYR A 37 18.19 -11.11 -4.58
C TYR A 37 19.61 -11.51 -4.16
N LYS A 38 20.04 -12.71 -4.57
CA LYS A 38 21.47 -13.05 -4.71
C LYS A 38 22.03 -12.27 -5.89
N SER A 39 23.32 -11.94 -5.85
CA SER A 39 23.98 -11.14 -6.88
C SER A 39 23.77 -11.68 -8.30
N LYS A 40 23.84 -13.01 -8.50
CA LYS A 40 23.63 -13.64 -9.83
C LYS A 40 22.21 -13.53 -10.40
N TYR A 41 21.23 -13.18 -9.56
CA TYR A 41 19.82 -13.03 -9.95
C TYR A 41 19.32 -11.60 -9.82
N LEU A 42 20.21 -10.65 -9.48
CA LEU A 42 19.84 -9.25 -9.34
C LEU A 42 19.36 -8.72 -10.70
N PRO A 43 18.11 -8.23 -10.81
CA PRO A 43 17.60 -7.71 -12.07
C PRO A 43 18.39 -6.48 -12.53
N ALA A 44 18.75 -6.44 -13.82
CA ALA A 44 19.43 -5.29 -14.41
C ALA A 44 18.50 -4.08 -14.58
N THR A 45 17.21 -4.35 -14.81
CA THR A 45 16.18 -3.31 -15.00
C THR A 45 14.94 -3.59 -14.16
N PRO A 46 14.19 -2.55 -13.73
CA PRO A 46 12.86 -2.75 -13.16
C PRO A 46 11.84 -3.50 -14.02
N ASP A 47 11.94 -3.51 -15.35
CA ASP A 47 11.08 -4.38 -16.16
C ASP A 47 11.44 -5.87 -15.94
N ASP A 48 12.72 -6.19 -15.81
CA ASP A 48 13.16 -7.54 -15.43
C ASP A 48 12.72 -7.88 -14.01
N ALA A 49 12.84 -6.93 -13.06
CA ALA A 49 12.34 -7.11 -11.70
C ALA A 49 10.83 -7.37 -11.70
N LYS A 50 10.07 -6.64 -12.52
CA LYS A 50 8.64 -6.84 -12.71
C LYS A 50 8.32 -8.25 -13.21
N ARG A 51 9.08 -8.77 -14.19
CA ARG A 51 8.89 -10.16 -14.66
C ARG A 51 9.15 -11.17 -13.55
N VAL A 52 10.17 -10.93 -12.70
CA VAL A 52 10.47 -11.82 -11.58
C VAL A 52 9.35 -11.83 -10.55
N ILE A 53 8.84 -10.66 -10.15
CA ILE A 53 7.73 -10.61 -9.19
C ILE A 53 6.43 -11.19 -9.77
N ASP A 54 6.15 -10.99 -11.07
CA ASP A 54 4.98 -11.59 -11.74
C ASP A 54 5.07 -13.15 -11.77
N ASN A 55 6.28 -13.70 -11.91
CA ASN A 55 6.54 -15.13 -11.79
C ASN A 55 6.33 -15.65 -10.36
N PHE A 56 6.78 -14.90 -9.36
CA PHE A 56 6.54 -15.21 -7.95
C PHE A 56 5.04 -15.22 -7.63
N LEU A 57 4.31 -14.18 -8.02
CA LEU A 57 2.84 -14.10 -7.84
C LEU A 57 2.12 -15.23 -8.55
N SER A 58 2.61 -15.67 -9.71
CA SER A 58 2.06 -16.84 -10.41
C SER A 58 2.28 -18.15 -9.66
N LYS A 59 3.39 -18.29 -8.93
CA LYS A 59 3.62 -19.42 -8.01
C LYS A 59 2.70 -19.34 -6.81
N LEU A 60 2.56 -18.17 -6.19
CA LEU A 60 1.62 -17.96 -5.08
C LEU A 60 0.19 -18.28 -5.49
N ARG A 61 -0.29 -17.79 -6.64
CA ARG A 61 -1.64 -18.13 -7.14
C ARG A 61 -1.88 -19.64 -7.22
N ARG A 62 -0.89 -20.41 -7.70
CA ARG A 62 -0.99 -21.87 -7.72
C ARG A 62 -0.98 -22.49 -6.32
N LEU A 63 -0.25 -21.90 -5.38
CA LEU A 63 -0.22 -22.34 -3.99
C LEU A 63 -1.57 -22.09 -3.29
N TYR A 64 -2.13 -20.88 -3.39
CA TYR A 64 -3.43 -20.50 -2.84
C TYR A 64 -4.58 -21.30 -3.46
N LYS A 65 -4.50 -21.64 -4.75
CA LYS A 65 -5.49 -22.52 -5.39
C LYS A 65 -5.62 -23.88 -4.70
N LYS A 66 -4.55 -24.38 -4.04
CA LYS A 66 -4.59 -25.64 -3.29
C LYS A 66 -5.33 -25.53 -1.95
N THR A 67 -5.47 -24.32 -1.42
CA THR A 67 -6.23 -24.04 -0.19
C THR A 67 -7.64 -23.52 -0.47
N ASN A 68 -8.06 -23.50 -1.74
CA ASN A 68 -9.34 -22.93 -2.19
C ASN A 68 -9.54 -21.45 -1.81
N GLU A 69 -8.44 -20.71 -1.63
CA GLU A 69 -8.45 -19.29 -1.35
C GLU A 69 -7.99 -18.50 -2.57
N GLU A 70 -8.53 -17.29 -2.75
CA GLU A 70 -8.06 -16.38 -3.80
C GLU A 70 -6.96 -15.46 -3.25
N LEU A 71 -5.83 -15.39 -3.96
CA LEU A 71 -4.72 -14.51 -3.58
C LEU A 71 -5.11 -13.04 -3.80
N LYS A 72 -5.12 -12.29 -2.69
CA LYS A 72 -5.05 -10.83 -2.65
C LYS A 72 -3.60 -10.42 -2.40
N TYR A 73 -3.10 -9.44 -3.15
CA TYR A 73 -1.75 -8.95 -2.94
C TYR A 73 -1.60 -7.46 -3.27
N MET A 74 -0.60 -6.85 -2.63
CA MET A 74 0.05 -5.63 -3.08
C MET A 74 1.56 -5.87 -3.04
N TRP A 75 2.30 -5.44 -4.07
CA TRP A 75 3.76 -5.44 -4.03
C TRP A 75 4.31 -4.04 -4.27
N PHE A 76 5.47 -3.78 -3.69
CA PHE A 76 6.23 -2.54 -3.78
C PHE A 76 7.67 -2.91 -4.14
N THR A 77 8.28 -2.19 -5.07
CA THR A 77 9.68 -2.40 -5.46
C THR A 77 10.52 -1.24 -4.97
N GLU A 78 11.54 -1.56 -4.19
CA GLU A 78 12.54 -0.61 -3.73
C GLU A 78 13.89 -0.96 -4.36
N PHE A 79 14.62 0.07 -4.78
CA PHE A 79 15.94 -0.10 -5.35
C PHE A 79 16.84 1.09 -5.01
N GLN A 80 18.13 0.86 -5.06
CA GLN A 80 19.17 1.87 -4.95
C GLN A 80 20.05 1.80 -6.21
N TYR A 81 20.25 2.94 -6.87
CA TYR A 81 21.26 3.06 -7.92
C TYR A 81 22.63 3.26 -7.32
N ASP A 82 23.61 2.78 -8.06
CA ASP A 82 24.97 3.26 -7.94
C ASP A 82 25.13 4.54 -8.78
N ASP A 83 25.54 5.62 -8.12
CA ASP A 83 25.58 6.95 -8.73
C ASP A 83 26.70 7.11 -9.75
N ASP A 84 27.75 6.31 -9.64
CA ASP A 84 28.89 6.34 -10.54
C ASP A 84 28.61 5.51 -11.80
N THR A 85 28.00 4.34 -11.63
CA THR A 85 27.84 3.37 -12.73
C THR A 85 26.47 3.39 -13.39
N GLY A 86 25.43 3.95 -12.75
CA GLY A 86 24.07 3.97 -13.28
C GLY A 86 23.31 2.64 -13.17
N TYR A 87 23.96 1.60 -12.67
CA TYR A 87 23.35 0.28 -12.47
C TYR A 87 22.66 0.15 -11.11
N VAL A 88 21.73 -0.81 -11.03
CA VAL A 88 21.03 -1.16 -9.79
C VAL A 88 22.02 -1.80 -8.81
N LYS A 89 22.26 -1.15 -7.68
CA LYS A 89 23.14 -1.63 -6.60
C LYS A 89 22.42 -2.61 -5.66
N ARG A 90 21.18 -2.29 -5.33
CA ARG A 90 20.30 -3.10 -4.47
C ARG A 90 18.88 -3.01 -5.01
N LEU A 91 18.17 -4.13 -5.00
CA LEU A 91 16.77 -4.21 -5.35
C LEU A 91 16.09 -5.22 -4.43
N HIS A 92 14.93 -4.87 -3.90
CA HIS A 92 14.09 -5.77 -3.12
C HIS A 92 12.62 -5.46 -3.36
N HIS A 93 11.79 -6.48 -3.19
CA HIS A 93 10.34 -6.35 -3.23
C HIS A 93 9.78 -6.52 -1.83
N HIS A 94 8.85 -5.65 -1.48
CA HIS A 94 7.96 -5.83 -0.35
C HIS A 94 6.62 -6.30 -0.85
N VAL A 95 6.02 -7.32 -0.24
CA VAL A 95 4.74 -7.86 -0.67
C VAL A 95 3.83 -8.04 0.53
N VAL A 96 2.62 -7.48 0.44
CA VAL A 96 1.53 -7.74 1.38
C VAL A 96 0.58 -8.71 0.72
N ILE A 97 0.27 -9.84 1.37
CA ILE A 97 -0.65 -10.87 0.87
C ILE A 97 -1.60 -11.30 1.98
N ASN A 98 -2.81 -11.72 1.62
CA ASN A 98 -3.74 -12.23 2.62
C ASN A 98 -3.24 -13.54 3.24
N ARG A 99 -3.68 -13.86 4.46
CA ARG A 99 -3.45 -15.15 5.10
C ARG A 99 -3.92 -16.30 4.21
N GLY A 100 -3.27 -17.45 4.36
CA GLY A 100 -3.59 -18.68 3.64
C GLY A 100 -2.53 -19.75 3.89
N PRO A 101 -1.79 -20.20 2.86
CA PRO A 101 -0.70 -21.18 3.00
C PRO A 101 0.33 -20.83 4.07
N SER A 102 1.11 -21.83 4.51
CA SER A 102 2.19 -21.61 5.48
C SER A 102 3.26 -20.67 4.93
N ARG A 103 3.89 -19.91 5.84
CA ARG A 103 4.98 -18.98 5.50
C ARG A 103 6.11 -19.68 4.76
N ASP A 104 6.53 -20.87 5.21
CA ASP A 104 7.55 -21.67 4.52
C ASP A 104 7.19 -21.97 3.06
N ALA A 105 5.95 -22.34 2.78
CA ALA A 105 5.49 -22.63 1.42
C ALA A 105 5.46 -21.37 0.54
N ILE A 106 5.11 -20.24 1.13
CA ILE A 106 5.11 -18.92 0.47
C ILE A 106 6.55 -18.50 0.16
N GLU A 107 7.47 -18.60 1.11
CA GLU A 107 8.88 -18.32 0.94
C GLU A 107 9.55 -19.26 -0.07
N ASP A 108 9.08 -20.49 -0.17
CA ASP A 108 9.50 -21.47 -1.18
C ASP A 108 9.10 -21.12 -2.62
N CYS A 109 8.14 -20.21 -2.79
CA CYS A 109 7.80 -19.66 -4.10
C CYS A 109 8.87 -18.68 -4.63
N TRP A 110 9.71 -18.07 -3.78
CA TRP A 110 10.77 -17.14 -4.20
C TRP A 110 12.00 -17.87 -4.75
N SER A 111 11.82 -18.43 -5.94
CA SER A 111 12.77 -19.34 -6.56
C SER A 111 12.73 -19.24 -8.08
N VAL A 112 13.72 -19.84 -8.73
CA VAL A 112 13.74 -20.15 -10.17
C VAL A 112 13.95 -21.65 -10.36
N GLY A 113 13.72 -22.12 -11.59
CA GLY A 113 13.80 -23.54 -11.91
C GLY A 113 12.69 -24.38 -11.27
N ARG A 114 12.79 -25.71 -11.44
CA ARG A 114 11.85 -26.72 -10.93
C ARG A 114 12.60 -27.98 -10.53
N GLY A 115 12.02 -28.77 -9.62
CA GLY A 115 12.59 -30.04 -9.16
C GLY A 115 14.02 -29.89 -8.67
N LYS A 116 14.93 -30.75 -9.16
CA LYS A 116 16.36 -30.73 -8.81
C LYS A 116 17.11 -29.47 -9.26
N LYS A 117 16.57 -28.70 -10.22
CA LYS A 117 17.15 -27.43 -10.70
C LYS A 117 16.57 -26.19 -9.98
N LYS A 118 15.83 -26.40 -8.90
CA LYS A 118 15.20 -25.30 -8.16
C LYS A 118 16.23 -24.58 -7.32
N GLU A 119 16.28 -23.26 -7.46
CA GLU A 119 17.19 -22.40 -6.68
C GLU A 119 16.45 -21.20 -6.11
N LYS A 120 16.76 -20.82 -4.87
CA LYS A 120 16.25 -19.58 -4.27
C LYS A 120 16.85 -18.36 -4.95
N LEU A 121 15.99 -17.41 -5.31
CA LEU A 121 16.38 -16.13 -5.92
C LEU A 121 17.18 -15.24 -4.97
N GLY A 122 16.86 -15.31 -3.68
CA GLY A 122 17.52 -14.59 -2.60
C GLY A 122 16.93 -14.97 -1.25
N ARG A 123 17.19 -14.13 -0.23
CA ARG A 123 16.58 -14.31 1.09
C ARG A 123 15.13 -13.84 1.04
N THR A 124 14.29 -14.57 1.75
CA THR A 124 12.89 -14.25 2.02
C THR A 124 12.69 -14.11 3.50
N HIS A 125 11.79 -13.22 3.88
CA HIS A 125 11.28 -13.15 5.24
C HIS A 125 9.79 -12.86 5.16
N ALA A 126 8.97 -13.79 5.63
CA ALA A 126 7.54 -13.63 5.76
C ALA A 126 7.14 -13.54 7.24
N ASP A 127 6.45 -12.47 7.59
CA ASP A 127 5.91 -12.23 8.93
C ASP A 127 4.42 -11.94 8.88
N LEU A 128 3.77 -12.06 10.03
CA LEU A 128 2.48 -11.44 10.21
C LEU A 128 2.64 -9.92 10.19
N ILE A 129 1.65 -9.21 9.64
CA ILE A 129 1.61 -7.76 9.74
C ILE A 129 1.51 -7.40 11.22
N GLN A 130 2.46 -6.64 11.75
CA GLN A 130 2.42 -6.23 13.15
C GLN A 130 1.49 -5.02 13.33
N MET A 131 0.65 -5.06 14.36
CA MET A 131 -0.07 -3.91 14.91
C MET A 131 0.65 -3.47 16.18
N SER A 132 1.41 -2.38 16.12
CA SER A 132 1.87 -1.68 17.33
C SER A 132 1.03 -0.42 17.58
N GLU A 133 0.92 0.01 18.84
CA GLU A 133 0.27 1.29 19.25
C GLU A 133 0.85 2.52 18.53
N SER A 134 2.04 2.38 17.93
CA SER A 134 2.74 3.38 17.11
C SER A 134 3.27 2.80 15.81
N GLY A 135 2.64 1.74 15.26
CA GLY A 135 3.31 0.86 14.29
C GLY A 135 2.41 -0.24 13.71
N GLY A 136 1.23 0.12 13.22
CA GLY A 136 0.30 -0.82 12.58
C GLY A 136 0.38 -0.87 11.06
N ILE A 137 -0.67 -1.39 10.42
CA ILE A 137 -0.86 -1.34 8.96
C ILE A 137 -0.74 0.10 8.42
N HIS A 138 -0.99 1.11 9.27
CA HIS A 138 -0.74 2.52 8.96
C HIS A 138 0.74 2.79 8.67
N ASP A 139 1.62 2.37 9.57
CA ASP A 139 3.06 2.58 9.46
C ASP A 139 3.64 1.75 8.35
N LEU A 140 3.15 0.52 8.17
CA LEU A 140 3.49 -0.29 7.02
C LEU A 140 3.09 0.41 5.71
N ALA A 141 1.88 0.97 5.63
CA ALA A 141 1.43 1.72 4.47
C ALA A 141 2.29 2.97 4.25
N MET A 142 2.59 3.75 5.30
CA MET A 142 3.44 4.93 5.23
C MET A 142 4.87 4.57 4.81
N TYR A 143 5.45 3.53 5.39
CA TYR A 143 6.76 2.98 5.02
C TYR A 143 6.78 2.58 3.54
N LEU A 144 5.87 1.70 3.11
CA LEU A 144 5.83 1.17 1.74
C LEU A 144 5.56 2.24 0.68
N THR A 145 4.76 3.26 1.01
CA THR A 145 4.45 4.37 0.11
C THR A 145 5.52 5.48 0.14
N SER A 146 6.35 5.56 1.18
CA SER A 146 7.43 6.56 1.30
C SER A 146 8.79 6.10 0.76
N GLN A 147 8.97 4.80 0.50
CA GLN A 147 10.18 4.24 -0.13
C GLN A 147 10.43 4.76 -1.57
N GLU A 148 9.59 5.64 -2.07
CA GLU A 148 9.79 6.39 -3.30
C GLU A 148 10.85 7.50 -3.14
N LYS A 149 12.08 7.15 -2.77
CA LYS A 149 13.18 8.12 -2.76
C LYS A 149 13.51 8.53 -4.20
N TYR A 150 13.35 9.82 -4.47
CA TYR A 150 13.67 10.48 -5.72
C TYR A 150 15.17 10.83 -5.73
N LYS A 151 16.07 9.84 -5.73
CA LYS A 151 17.50 10.11 -5.88
C LYS A 151 17.94 9.92 -7.33
N ASN A 152 18.51 10.99 -7.88
CA ASN A 152 19.35 11.06 -9.08
C ASN A 152 18.71 10.72 -10.43
N GLY A 153 17.38 10.87 -10.59
CA GLY A 153 16.75 11.00 -11.91
C GLY A 153 16.88 9.80 -12.87
N ARG A 154 17.36 8.65 -12.41
CA ARG A 154 17.72 7.50 -13.28
C ARG A 154 16.60 6.51 -13.59
N TRP A 155 15.35 6.80 -13.22
CA TRP A 155 14.17 6.10 -13.76
C TRP A 155 13.14 7.09 -14.30
N LYS A 156 12.53 6.75 -15.44
CA LYS A 156 11.48 7.57 -16.07
C LYS A 156 10.39 7.88 -15.05
N LYS A 157 10.32 9.15 -14.65
CA LYS A 157 9.32 9.75 -13.77
C LYS A 157 7.91 9.36 -14.26
N GLY A 158 7.23 8.44 -13.58
CA GLY A 158 5.88 7.99 -13.94
C GLY A 158 5.62 6.49 -13.97
N GLN A 159 6.62 5.62 -13.76
CA GLN A 159 6.35 4.20 -13.55
C GLN A 159 5.95 3.91 -12.09
N LYS A 160 4.82 3.22 -11.90
CA LYS A 160 4.32 2.84 -10.57
C LYS A 160 5.30 1.90 -9.89
N ARG A 161 5.74 2.24 -8.68
CA ARG A 161 6.61 1.40 -7.84
C ARG A 161 5.85 0.30 -7.12
N TRP A 162 4.53 0.25 -7.29
CA TRP A 162 3.67 -0.75 -6.69
C TRP A 162 2.56 -1.18 -7.65
N SER A 163 2.02 -2.38 -7.42
CA SER A 163 0.81 -2.86 -8.07
C SER A 163 0.04 -3.76 -7.10
N SER A 164 -1.24 -3.94 -7.37
CA SER A 164 -2.13 -4.77 -6.57
C SER A 164 -2.85 -5.82 -7.41
N SER A 165 -3.45 -6.81 -6.74
CA SER A 165 -4.46 -7.66 -7.35
C SER A 165 -5.72 -6.87 -7.71
N LYS A 166 -6.51 -7.40 -8.64
CA LYS A 166 -7.75 -6.76 -9.12
C LYS A 166 -8.93 -6.95 -8.16
N ASN A 167 -8.94 -8.05 -7.40
CA ASN A 167 -9.95 -8.44 -6.43
C ASN A 167 -9.84 -7.75 -5.06
N LEU A 168 -9.05 -6.67 -4.95
CA LEU A 168 -9.05 -5.82 -3.75
C LEU A 168 -10.30 -4.95 -3.71
N VAL A 169 -10.93 -4.86 -2.54
CA VAL A 169 -11.98 -3.88 -2.24
C VAL A 169 -11.41 -2.49 -2.46
N LYS A 170 -12.06 -1.70 -3.31
CA LYS A 170 -11.60 -0.37 -3.65
C LYS A 170 -12.14 0.65 -2.65
N PRO A 171 -11.33 1.60 -2.19
CA PRO A 171 -11.84 2.71 -1.40
C PRO A 171 -12.81 3.53 -2.25
N TYR A 172 -13.84 4.07 -1.61
CA TYR A 172 -14.82 4.93 -2.26
C TYR A 172 -14.73 6.33 -1.64
N GLU A 173 -14.95 7.34 -2.47
CA GLU A 173 -14.96 8.75 -2.06
C GLU A 173 -16.37 9.29 -2.23
N THR A 174 -16.88 10.00 -1.23
CA THR A 174 -18.19 10.68 -1.31
C THR A 174 -18.02 12.16 -0.98
N LYS A 175 -18.74 13.01 -1.71
CA LYS A 175 -18.85 14.45 -1.44
C LYS A 175 -20.26 14.74 -0.93
N ASN A 176 -20.35 15.44 0.19
CA ASN A 176 -21.59 15.66 0.93
C ASN A 176 -21.86 17.15 1.12
N ASP A 177 -22.01 17.88 0.03
CA ASP A 177 -22.11 19.35 0.02
C ASP A 177 -23.44 19.87 0.62
N HIS A 178 -24.43 19.00 0.76
CA HIS A 178 -25.78 19.36 1.24
C HIS A 178 -26.21 18.60 2.52
N LYS A 179 -25.37 17.70 3.02
CA LYS A 179 -25.73 16.84 4.18
C LYS A 179 -25.81 17.64 5.50
N TYR A 180 -25.10 18.75 5.58
CA TYR A 180 -24.97 19.57 6.77
C TYR A 180 -25.33 21.02 6.43
N SER A 181 -26.10 21.68 7.29
CA SER A 181 -26.33 23.13 7.16
C SER A 181 -25.04 23.92 7.42
N LEU A 182 -24.93 25.13 6.86
CA LEU A 182 -23.76 25.99 7.03
C LEU A 182 -23.39 26.20 8.50
N ARG A 183 -24.38 26.50 9.36
CA ARG A 183 -24.18 26.66 10.81
C ARG A 183 -23.64 25.38 11.47
N LYS A 184 -24.08 24.20 11.01
CA LYS A 184 -23.56 22.92 11.53
C LYS A 184 -22.13 22.69 11.03
N PHE A 185 -21.82 23.06 9.79
CA PHE A 185 -20.47 22.97 9.22
C PHE A 185 -19.47 23.84 9.96
N GLU A 186 -19.84 25.10 10.24
CA GLU A 186 -19.02 26.04 11.02
C GLU A 186 -18.75 25.48 12.42
N LYS A 187 -19.78 24.96 13.11
CA LYS A 187 -19.61 24.33 14.42
C LYS A 187 -18.64 23.13 14.39
N ILE A 188 -18.72 22.29 13.37
CA ILE A 188 -17.80 21.15 13.19
C ILE A 188 -16.39 21.66 12.90
N ALA A 189 -16.25 22.67 12.04
CA ALA A 189 -14.95 23.22 11.65
C ALA A 189 -14.22 23.92 12.81
N THR A 190 -14.97 24.57 13.71
CA THR A 190 -14.41 25.35 14.83
C THR A 190 -14.36 24.58 16.15
N SER A 191 -14.73 23.30 16.18
CA SER A 191 -14.66 22.52 17.42
C SER A 191 -13.22 22.14 17.77
N THR A 192 -12.98 21.87 19.05
CA THR A 192 -11.64 21.56 19.58
C THR A 192 -11.07 20.24 19.06
N ASP A 193 -11.93 19.32 18.63
CA ASP A 193 -11.61 18.00 18.06
C ASP A 193 -11.72 17.97 16.53
N ALA A 194 -11.78 19.14 15.88
CA ALA A 194 -12.00 19.27 14.42
C ALA A 194 -13.26 18.55 13.90
N GLY A 195 -14.22 18.29 14.80
CA GLY A 195 -15.54 17.76 14.48
C GLY A 195 -15.64 16.25 14.58
N GLU A 196 -14.60 15.55 15.06
CA GLU A 196 -14.53 14.10 15.16
C GLU A 196 -15.76 13.49 15.85
N GLU A 197 -16.12 13.96 17.05
CA GLU A 197 -17.24 13.43 17.82
C GLU A 197 -18.56 13.56 17.04
N ILE A 198 -18.78 14.72 16.43
CA ILE A 198 -20.00 15.02 15.67
C ILE A 198 -20.05 14.16 14.40
N LEU A 199 -18.91 13.95 13.73
CA LEU A 199 -18.81 13.14 12.54
C LEU A 199 -19.07 11.67 12.87
N LEU A 200 -18.37 11.11 13.86
CA LEU A 200 -18.50 9.70 14.28
C LEU A 200 -19.90 9.36 14.80
N LYS A 201 -20.62 10.30 15.40
CA LYS A 201 -22.04 10.10 15.74
C LYS A 201 -22.93 9.77 14.53
N ASN A 202 -22.57 10.25 13.33
CA ASN A 202 -23.29 9.93 12.10
C ASN A 202 -22.72 8.69 11.37
N TYR A 203 -21.58 8.17 11.82
CA TYR A 203 -20.85 7.05 11.23
C TYR A 203 -20.35 6.11 12.35
N PRO A 204 -21.25 5.57 13.18
CA PRO A 204 -20.88 4.82 14.39
C PRO A 204 -20.12 3.51 14.10
N GLU A 205 -20.20 3.00 12.88
CA GLU A 205 -19.48 1.80 12.43
C GLU A 205 -18.07 2.10 11.87
N TYR A 206 -17.62 3.35 11.93
CA TYR A 206 -16.34 3.80 11.42
C TYR A 206 -15.46 4.41 12.52
N GLN A 207 -14.16 4.33 12.31
CA GLN A 207 -13.15 5.12 13.02
C GLN A 207 -12.50 6.13 12.07
N VAL A 208 -12.07 7.27 12.61
CA VAL A 208 -11.25 8.23 11.87
C VAL A 208 -9.85 7.65 11.70
N ILE A 209 -9.30 7.74 10.48
CA ILE A 209 -7.92 7.32 10.17
C ILE A 209 -7.10 8.52 9.72
N GLY A 210 -6.27 9.04 10.60
CA GLY A 210 -5.42 10.21 10.34
C GLY A 210 -6.10 11.53 10.70
N GLU A 211 -5.47 12.64 10.29
CA GLU A 211 -5.91 13.98 10.67
C GLU A 211 -7.15 14.44 9.88
N ILE A 212 -8.14 14.98 10.58
CA ILE A 212 -9.28 15.67 9.97
C ILE A 212 -8.79 17.02 9.43
N LYS A 213 -8.92 17.21 8.12
CA LYS A 213 -8.43 18.42 7.45
C LYS A 213 -9.57 19.42 7.34
N VAL A 214 -9.48 20.49 8.12
CA VAL A 214 -10.39 21.63 8.07
C VAL A 214 -9.71 22.78 7.36
N ARG A 215 -10.39 23.39 6.38
CA ARG A 215 -9.90 24.56 5.63
C ARG A 215 -11.02 25.55 5.43
N HIS A 216 -10.72 26.84 5.57
CA HIS A 216 -11.62 27.92 5.17
C HIS A 216 -11.11 28.55 3.89
N PHE A 217 -12.00 28.75 2.93
CA PHE A 217 -11.75 29.54 1.73
C PHE A 217 -12.72 30.72 1.72
N GLU A 218 -12.24 31.91 1.37
CA GLU A 218 -13.08 33.12 1.37
C GLU A 218 -14.30 32.96 0.44
N ASP A 219 -14.10 32.36 -0.74
CA ASP A 219 -15.13 32.23 -1.77
C ASP A 219 -16.10 31.07 -1.56
N SER A 220 -15.66 30.01 -0.88
CA SER A 220 -16.39 28.74 -0.81
C SER A 220 -16.60 28.20 0.61
N GLY A 221 -16.17 28.95 1.63
CA GLY A 221 -16.37 28.65 3.04
C GLY A 221 -15.58 27.44 3.54
N TRP A 222 -16.12 26.80 4.57
CA TRP A 222 -15.47 25.67 5.25
C TRP A 222 -15.51 24.38 4.43
N HIS A 223 -14.34 23.73 4.33
CA HIS A 223 -14.14 22.43 3.72
C HIS A 223 -13.55 21.49 4.76
N ILE A 224 -14.23 20.37 4.99
CA ILE A 224 -13.81 19.35 5.95
C ILE A 224 -13.59 18.04 5.18
N THR A 225 -12.38 17.51 5.24
CA THR A 225 -12.04 16.19 4.69
C THR A 225 -11.73 15.26 5.85
N VAL A 226 -12.50 14.17 5.94
CA VAL A 226 -12.31 13.09 6.91
C VAL A 226 -12.03 11.79 6.18
N GLU A 227 -11.05 11.03 6.66
CA GLU A 227 -10.77 9.68 6.18
C GLU A 227 -11.33 8.68 7.22
N LEU A 228 -12.23 7.79 6.79
CA LEU A 228 -12.94 6.86 7.66
C LEU A 228 -12.61 5.41 7.30
N LEU A 229 -12.43 4.56 8.30
CA LEU A 229 -12.24 3.12 8.15
C LEU A 229 -13.33 2.38 8.92
N ARG A 230 -14.04 1.47 8.26
CA ARG A 230 -15.11 0.68 8.88
C ARG A 230 -14.51 -0.29 9.90
N HIS A 231 -15.12 -0.46 11.07
CA HIS A 231 -14.57 -1.29 12.14
C HIS A 231 -14.37 -2.76 11.72
N ASP A 232 -15.27 -3.31 10.91
CA ASP A 232 -15.23 -4.69 10.40
C ASP A 232 -14.46 -4.87 9.08
N ALA A 233 -13.92 -3.79 8.50
CA ALA A 233 -12.93 -3.90 7.43
C ALA A 233 -11.67 -4.63 7.92
N ILE A 234 -11.45 -4.63 9.24
CA ILE A 234 -10.61 -5.60 9.93
C ILE A 234 -11.39 -6.91 9.95
N ARG A 235 -11.08 -7.84 9.03
CA ARG A 235 -11.77 -9.15 8.93
C ARG A 235 -11.96 -9.75 10.34
N PRO A 236 -13.21 -9.98 10.78
CA PRO A 236 -13.44 -10.64 12.05
C PRO A 236 -12.87 -12.06 12.01
N GLY A 237 -12.26 -12.47 13.13
CA GLY A 237 -12.08 -13.86 13.59
C GLY A 237 -11.72 -14.90 12.56
#